data_AF-I0FF90-F1
#
_entry.id   AF-I0FF90-F1
#
_cell.length_a   1.000
_cell.length_b   1.000
_cell.length_c   1.000
_cell.angle_alpha   90.00
_cell.angle_beta   90.00
_cell.angle_gamma   90.00
#
_symmetry.space_group_name_H-M   'P 1'
#
loop_
_entity.id
_entity.type
_entity.pdbx_description
1 polymer ?
#
loop_
_entity_poly.entity_id
_entity_poly.type
_entity_poly.pdbx_seq_one_letter_code
_entity_poly.pdbx_strand_id
1 'polypeptide(L)'
;MEYMMQPVVTRQMVLNELVKAGINREIADDLSYRYYKNELTTKDLEYLKENFDIKLKHLEEKIFDIKEELISRIDNKFNEVDNKIDNVRSELRSDIRDLDNKIDTVKHDLKSTIKELDNKMNTIENNFNIKIDTKFNELDTKIEINKMELNSKLKLHNWMFGTIITITVGILLTLIFK
;
A
#
# COMPACT_ATOMS: atom_id res chain seq x y z
N MET A 1 -54.19 -49.81 63.47
CA MET A 1 -52.94 -49.17 63.02
C MET A 1 -52.06 -50.27 62.45
N GLU A 2 -51.94 -50.31 61.13
CA GLU A 2 -51.15 -51.31 60.40
C GLU A 2 -49.68 -50.89 60.47
N TYR A 3 -48.86 -51.66 61.19
CA TYR A 3 -47.42 -51.45 61.23
C TYR A 3 -46.85 -51.87 59.88
N MET A 4 -46.53 -50.89 59.02
CA MET A 4 -45.72 -51.14 57.83
C MET A 4 -44.34 -51.60 58.29
N MET A 5 -44.03 -52.90 58.17
CA MET A 5 -42.68 -53.41 58.33
C MET A 5 -41.77 -52.69 57.32
N GLN A 6 -40.83 -51.89 57.81
CA GLN A 6 -39.82 -51.34 56.93
C GLN A 6 -38.97 -52.49 56.38
N PRO A 7 -38.71 -52.53 55.06
CA PRO A 7 -37.91 -53.59 54.46
C PRO A 7 -36.50 -53.58 55.08
N VAL A 8 -36.12 -54.69 55.72
CA VAL A 8 -34.79 -54.87 56.31
C VAL A 8 -33.80 -55.12 55.18
N VAL A 9 -32.85 -54.21 55.00
CA VAL A 9 -31.77 -54.36 54.01
C VAL A 9 -30.86 -55.51 54.43
N THR A 10 -30.78 -56.55 53.59
CA THR A 10 -29.94 -57.74 53.88
C THR A 10 -28.53 -57.59 53.28
N ARG A 11 -27.54 -58.28 53.84
CA ARG A 11 -26.16 -58.35 53.29
C ARG A 11 -26.15 -58.67 51.78
N GLN A 12 -26.95 -59.64 51.36
CA GLN A 12 -27.00 -60.07 49.96
C GLN A 12 -27.55 -58.98 49.04
N MET A 13 -28.52 -58.18 49.50
CA MET A 13 -29.03 -57.03 48.75
C MET A 13 -27.92 -55.99 48.56
N VAL A 14 -27.16 -55.69 49.61
CA VAL A 14 -26.04 -54.73 49.54
C VAL A 14 -24.92 -55.24 48.63
N LEU A 15 -24.53 -56.52 48.75
CA LEU A 15 -23.53 -57.13 47.88
C LEU A 15 -23.92 -57.00 46.40
N ASN A 16 -25.17 -57.33 46.06
CA ASN A 16 -25.65 -57.27 44.69
C ASN A 16 -25.60 -55.85 44.12
N GLU A 17 -26.00 -54.84 44.90
CA GLU A 17 -25.95 -53.44 44.49
C GLU A 17 -24.51 -52.91 44.36
N LEU A 18 -23.60 -53.28 45.27
CA LEU A 18 -22.18 -52.88 45.19
C LEU A 18 -21.50 -53.46 43.94
N VAL A 19 -21.74 -54.74 43.64
CA VAL A 19 -21.22 -55.38 42.41
C VAL A 19 -21.82 -54.72 41.17
N LYS A 20 -23.12 -54.39 41.20
CA LYS A 20 -23.81 -53.69 40.11
C LYS A 20 -23.27 -52.27 39.88
N ALA A 21 -22.81 -51.60 40.94
CA ALA A 21 -22.10 -50.31 40.86
C ALA A 21 -20.67 -50.43 40.32
N GLY A 22 -20.22 -51.64 39.95
CA GLY A 22 -18.90 -51.87 39.36
C GLY A 22 -17.79 -52.12 40.38
N ILE A 23 -18.12 -52.31 41.66
CA ILE A 23 -17.13 -52.64 42.70
C ILE A 23 -16.73 -54.11 42.53
N ASN A 24 -15.43 -54.39 42.63
CA ASN A 24 -14.89 -55.75 42.57
C ASN A 24 -15.63 -56.68 43.56
N ARG A 25 -15.98 -57.90 43.13
CA ARG A 25 -16.83 -58.81 43.91
C ARG A 25 -16.27 -59.18 45.28
N GLU A 26 -14.95 -59.36 45.41
CA GLU A 26 -14.31 -59.66 46.70
C GLU A 26 -14.40 -58.46 47.65
N ILE A 27 -14.17 -57.25 47.12
CA ILE A 27 -14.31 -55.99 47.86
C ILE A 27 -15.78 -55.75 48.26
N ALA A 28 -16.71 -56.01 47.35
CA ALA A 28 -18.15 -55.87 47.61
C ALA A 28 -18.64 -56.86 48.67
N ASP A 29 -18.10 -58.09 48.71
CA ASP A 29 -18.46 -59.11 49.71
C ASP A 29 -18.00 -58.71 51.12
N ASP A 30 -16.77 -58.19 51.23
CA ASP A 30 -16.22 -57.62 52.48
C ASP A 30 -17.02 -56.38 52.94
N LEU A 31 -17.29 -55.42 52.04
CA LEU A 31 -18.08 -54.22 52.36
C LEU A 31 -19.52 -54.56 52.77
N SER A 32 -20.16 -55.52 52.10
CA SER A 32 -21.52 -55.95 52.45
C SER A 32 -21.56 -56.64 53.82
N TYR A 33 -20.50 -57.40 54.16
CA TYR A 33 -20.34 -58.02 55.47
C TYR A 33 -20.18 -56.95 56.56
N ARG A 34 -19.29 -55.97 56.34
CA ARG A 34 -19.06 -54.85 57.26
C ARG A 34 -20.30 -53.99 57.44
N TYR A 35 -21.05 -53.71 56.37
CA TYR A 35 -22.34 -53.02 56.44
C TYR A 35 -23.34 -53.77 57.34
N TYR A 36 -23.50 -55.08 57.12
CA TYR A 36 -24.43 -55.91 57.89
C TYR A 36 -24.04 -56.05 59.37
N LYS A 37 -22.75 -55.89 59.68
CA LYS A 37 -22.21 -55.88 61.05
C LYS A 37 -22.13 -54.49 61.70
N ASN A 38 -22.55 -53.42 61.01
CA ASN A 38 -22.32 -52.02 61.41
C ASN A 38 -20.83 -51.71 61.66
N GLU A 39 -19.93 -52.37 60.94
CA GLU A 39 -18.48 -52.19 61.00
C GLU A 39 -17.98 -51.09 60.05
N LEU A 40 -18.85 -50.48 59.25
CA LEU A 40 -18.53 -49.23 58.55
C LEU A 40 -18.69 -48.08 59.53
N THR A 41 -17.58 -47.65 60.11
CA THR A 41 -17.58 -46.62 61.13
C THR A 41 -17.55 -45.23 60.50
N THR A 42 -17.91 -44.21 61.28
CA THR A 42 -17.73 -42.81 60.86
C THR A 42 -16.28 -42.52 60.46
N LYS A 43 -15.31 -43.20 61.08
CA LYS A 43 -13.87 -43.07 60.77
C LYS A 43 -13.54 -43.57 59.36
N ASP A 44 -14.20 -44.61 58.88
CA ASP A 44 -13.98 -45.12 57.52
C ASP A 44 -14.50 -44.14 56.47
N LEU A 45 -15.66 -43.51 56.73
CA LEU A 45 -16.21 -42.45 55.89
C LEU A 45 -15.34 -41.18 55.92
N GLU A 46 -14.82 -40.83 57.08
CA GLU A 46 -13.92 -39.69 57.28
C GLU A 46 -12.60 -39.90 56.53
N TYR A 47 -12.00 -41.10 56.61
CA TYR A 47 -10.82 -41.48 55.84
C TYR A 47 -11.06 -41.46 54.33
N LEU A 48 -12.21 -41.95 53.87
CA LEU A 48 -12.55 -41.93 52.44
C LEU A 48 -12.70 -40.48 51.95
N LYS A 49 -13.41 -39.65 52.72
CA LYS A 49 -13.58 -38.23 52.44
C LYS A 49 -12.24 -37.51 52.36
N GLU A 50 -11.36 -37.70 53.34
CA GLU A 50 -10.03 -37.08 53.37
C GLU A 50 -9.21 -37.48 52.13
N ASN A 51 -9.24 -38.75 51.74
CA ASN A 51 -8.57 -39.21 50.52
C ASN A 51 -9.14 -38.59 49.23
N PHE A 52 -10.46 -38.44 49.15
CA PHE A 52 -11.09 -37.77 48.01
C PHE A 52 -10.75 -36.28 47.96
N ASP A 53 -10.80 -35.59 49.11
CA ASP A 53 -10.46 -34.17 49.21
C ASP A 53 -8.99 -33.93 48.83
N ILE A 54 -8.06 -34.79 49.26
CA ILE A 54 -6.65 -34.73 48.86
C ILE A 54 -6.49 -34.91 47.35
N LYS A 55 -7.16 -35.92 46.76
CA LYS A 55 -7.09 -36.17 45.32
C LYS A 55 -7.70 -35.04 44.50
N LEU A 56 -8.79 -34.46 44.97
CA LEU A 56 -9.46 -33.33 44.33
C LEU A 56 -8.54 -32.10 44.35
N LYS A 57 -7.96 -31.79 45.51
CA LYS A 57 -7.00 -30.69 45.66
C LYS A 57 -5.80 -30.85 44.73
N HIS A 58 -5.23 -32.06 44.63
CA HIS A 58 -4.11 -32.32 43.74
C HIS A 58 -4.49 -32.17 42.25
N LEU A 59 -5.73 -32.50 41.89
CA LEU A 59 -6.23 -32.28 40.52
C LEU A 59 -6.42 -30.79 40.24
N GLU A 60 -6.97 -30.03 41.19
CA GLU A 60 -7.13 -28.58 41.10
C GLU A 60 -5.77 -27.88 40.91
N GLU A 61 -4.76 -28.28 41.70
CA GLU A 61 -3.38 -27.77 41.57
C GLU A 61 -2.82 -28.06 40.17
N LYS A 62 -2.94 -29.29 39.65
CA LYS A 62 -2.48 -29.63 38.30
C LYS A 62 -3.20 -28.84 37.21
N ILE A 63 -4.51 -28.64 37.34
CA ILE A 63 -5.28 -27.84 36.39
C ILE A 63 -4.81 -26.38 36.41
N PHE A 64 -4.54 -25.84 37.60
CA PHE A 64 -4.01 -24.50 37.77
C PHE A 64 -2.63 -24.36 37.10
N ASP A 65 -1.70 -25.28 37.37
CA ASP A 65 -0.35 -25.26 36.78
C ASP A 65 -0.39 -25.33 35.25
N ILE A 66 -1.23 -26.23 34.68
CA ILE A 66 -1.40 -26.35 33.23
C ILE A 66 -1.99 -25.05 32.64
N LYS A 67 -2.95 -24.44 33.32
CA LYS A 67 -3.56 -23.18 32.88
C LYS A 67 -2.51 -22.07 32.83
N GLU A 68 -1.69 -21.92 33.87
CA GLU A 68 -0.64 -20.91 33.91
C GLU A 68 0.43 -21.16 32.84
N GLU A 69 0.83 -22.42 32.62
CA GLU A 69 1.75 -22.78 31.52
C GLU A 69 1.17 -22.40 30.15
N LEU A 70 -0.11 -22.71 29.91
CA LEU A 70 -0.79 -22.38 28.66
C LEU A 70 -0.87 -20.86 28.45
N ILE A 71 -1.22 -20.09 29.48
CA ILE A 71 -1.23 -18.62 29.42
C ILE A 71 0.16 -18.10 29.05
N SER A 72 1.20 -18.56 29.75
CA SER A 72 2.58 -18.15 29.46
C SER A 72 3.01 -18.48 28.03
N ARG A 73 2.66 -19.65 27.52
CA ARG A 73 2.95 -20.05 26.13
C ARG A 73 2.21 -19.21 25.11
N ILE A 74 0.96 -18.85 25.39
CA ILE A 74 0.14 -17.97 24.55
C ILE A 74 0.74 -16.56 24.52
N ASP A 75 1.07 -15.99 25.68
CA ASP A 75 1.67 -14.65 25.77
C ASP A 75 3.01 -14.58 25.04
N ASN A 76 3.86 -15.60 25.20
CA ASN A 76 5.12 -15.70 24.47
C ASN A 76 4.90 -15.74 22.95
N LYS A 77 3.88 -16.44 22.48
CA LYS A 77 3.54 -16.49 21.05
C LYS A 77 2.98 -15.18 20.53
N PHE A 78 2.17 -14.47 21.31
CA PHE A 78 1.72 -13.12 20.97
C PHE A 78 2.90 -12.16 20.85
N ASN A 79 3.82 -12.15 21.82
CA ASN A 79 5.03 -11.33 21.76
C ASN A 79 5.91 -11.65 20.54
N GLU A 80 6.06 -12.93 20.18
CA GLU A 80 6.78 -13.34 18.97
C GLU A 80 6.11 -12.79 17.69
N VAL A 81 4.78 -12.83 17.63
CA VAL A 81 4.00 -12.30 16.50
C VAL A 81 4.09 -10.78 16.43
N ASP A 82 3.94 -10.08 17.56
CA ASP A 82 4.06 -8.62 17.62
C ASP A 82 5.44 -8.15 17.13
N ASN A 83 6.52 -8.81 17.58
CA ASN A 83 7.87 -8.54 17.10
C ASN A 83 8.02 -8.75 15.58
N LYS A 84 7.43 -9.82 15.03
CA LYS A 84 7.42 -10.05 13.57
C LYS A 84 6.65 -8.97 12.82
N ILE A 85 5.50 -8.55 13.35
CA ILE A 85 4.69 -7.47 12.78
C ILE A 85 5.47 -6.16 12.78
N ASP A 86 6.14 -5.83 13.87
CA ASP A 86 6.93 -4.60 13.98
C ASP A 86 8.14 -4.59 13.04
N ASN A 87 8.83 -5.72 12.89
CA ASN A 87 9.90 -5.86 11.91
C ASN A 87 9.40 -5.63 10.48
N VAL A 88 8.32 -6.30 10.06
CA VAL A 88 7.72 -6.11 8.74
C VAL A 88 7.26 -4.66 8.52
N ARG A 89 6.67 -4.03 9.54
CA ARG A 89 6.28 -2.60 9.47
C ARG A 89 7.49 -1.69 9.30
N SER A 90 8.60 -1.98 9.97
CA SER A 90 9.83 -1.23 9.85
C SER A 90 10.43 -1.33 8.45
N GLU A 91 10.50 -2.55 7.91
CA GLU A 91 10.99 -2.82 6.55
C GLU A 91 10.13 -2.08 5.50
N LEU A 92 8.80 -2.23 5.57
CA LEU A 92 7.89 -1.53 4.66
C LEU A 92 8.01 0.00 4.75
N ARG A 93 8.23 0.57 5.94
CA ARG A 93 8.50 2.01 6.09
C ARG A 93 9.80 2.43 5.42
N SER A 94 10.83 1.60 5.50
CA SER A 94 12.10 1.84 4.81
C SER A 94 11.92 1.82 3.29
N ASP A 95 11.23 0.80 2.77
CA ASP A 95 10.97 0.66 1.34
C ASP A 95 10.17 1.83 0.78
N ILE A 96 9.14 2.28 1.51
CA ILE A 96 8.34 3.46 1.13
C ILE A 96 9.24 4.70 1.04
N ARG A 97 10.10 4.92 2.04
CA ARG A 97 11.02 6.07 2.05
C ARG A 97 12.01 6.02 0.89
N ASP A 98 12.51 4.85 0.54
CA ASP A 98 13.43 4.68 -0.59
C ASP A 98 12.74 4.94 -1.93
N LEU A 99 11.47 4.54 -2.06
CA LEU A 99 10.65 4.86 -3.22
C LEU A 99 10.38 6.36 -3.34
N ASP A 100 10.02 7.04 -2.23
CA ASP A 100 9.84 8.49 -2.21
C ASP A 100 11.10 9.24 -2.67
N ASN A 101 12.28 8.83 -2.17
CA ASN A 101 13.56 9.41 -2.60
C ASN A 101 13.82 9.21 -4.11
N LYS A 102 13.51 8.02 -4.64
CA LYS A 102 13.63 7.74 -6.08
C LYS A 102 12.68 8.59 -6.91
N ILE A 103 11.45 8.78 -6.45
CA ILE A 103 10.44 9.63 -7.11
C ILE A 103 10.93 11.08 -7.14
N ASP A 104 11.45 11.60 -6.02
CA ASP A 104 11.97 12.96 -5.93
C ASP A 104 13.16 13.18 -6.87
N THR A 105 14.06 12.19 -6.97
CA THR A 105 15.19 12.22 -7.90
C THR A 105 14.71 12.29 -9.35
N VAL A 106 13.81 11.39 -9.76
CA VAL A 106 13.24 11.38 -11.12
C VAL A 106 12.53 12.69 -11.44
N LYS A 107 11.77 13.24 -10.49
CA LYS A 107 11.08 14.53 -10.64
C LYS A 107 12.07 15.68 -10.84
N HIS A 108 13.17 15.68 -10.10
CA HIS A 108 14.25 16.66 -10.24
C HIS A 108 14.89 16.58 -11.63
N ASP A 109 15.25 15.38 -12.07
CA ASP A 109 15.90 15.14 -13.37
C ASP A 109 14.99 15.54 -14.55
N LEU A 110 13.70 15.20 -14.47
CA LEU A 110 12.71 15.63 -15.46
C LEU A 110 12.58 17.14 -15.52
N LYS A 111 12.52 17.82 -14.36
CA LYS A 111 12.47 19.29 -14.32
C LYS A 111 13.73 19.93 -14.93
N SER A 112 14.90 19.36 -14.65
CA SER A 112 16.18 19.80 -15.24
C SER A 112 16.17 19.65 -16.76
N THR A 113 15.74 18.48 -17.26
CA THR A 113 15.65 18.18 -18.69
C THR A 113 14.68 19.11 -19.41
N ILE A 114 13.50 19.38 -18.83
CA ILE A 114 12.52 20.32 -19.38
C ILE A 114 13.14 21.73 -19.49
N LYS A 115 13.86 22.19 -18.46
CA LYS A 115 14.52 23.49 -18.48
C LYS A 115 15.61 23.57 -19.56
N GLU A 116 16.37 22.50 -19.76
CA GLU A 116 17.38 22.44 -20.81
C GLU A 116 16.76 22.50 -22.21
N LEU A 117 15.66 21.77 -22.42
CA LEU A 117 14.90 21.81 -23.67
C LEU A 117 14.31 23.19 -23.95
N ASP A 118 13.76 23.86 -22.93
CA ASP A 118 13.24 25.21 -23.04
C ASP A 118 14.33 26.21 -23.47
N ASN A 119 15.51 26.13 -22.86
CA ASN A 119 16.66 26.96 -23.26
C ASN A 119 17.11 26.69 -24.71
N LYS A 120 17.14 25.41 -25.13
CA LYS A 120 17.46 25.04 -26.52
C LYS A 120 16.42 25.58 -27.50
N MET A 121 15.13 25.49 -27.16
CA MET A 121 14.04 26.03 -27.97
C MET A 121 14.15 27.55 -28.13
N ASN A 122 14.35 28.28 -27.02
CA ASN A 122 14.56 29.74 -27.03
C ASN A 122 15.77 30.13 -27.91
N THR A 123 16.85 29.36 -27.88
CA THR A 123 18.04 29.60 -28.71
C THR A 123 17.74 29.40 -30.19
N ILE A 124 17.01 28.33 -30.54
CA ILE A 124 16.61 28.05 -31.93
C ILE A 124 15.68 29.15 -32.45
N GLU A 125 14.70 29.55 -31.64
CA GLU A 125 13.76 30.62 -31.99
C GLU A 125 14.50 31.95 -32.26
N ASN A 126 15.40 32.36 -31.37
CA ASN A 126 16.18 33.57 -31.55
C ASN A 126 17.05 33.52 -32.82
N ASN A 127 17.72 32.39 -33.06
CA ASN A 127 18.52 32.20 -34.27
C ASN A 127 17.67 32.25 -35.55
N PHE A 128 16.45 31.73 -35.50
CA PHE A 128 15.53 31.77 -36.63
C PHE A 128 15.03 33.19 -36.90
N ASN A 129 14.66 33.93 -35.85
CA ASN A 129 14.28 35.34 -35.95
C ASN A 129 15.39 36.18 -36.58
N ILE A 130 16.64 36.05 -36.11
CA ILE A 130 17.79 36.76 -36.69
C ILE A 130 17.98 36.43 -38.18
N LYS A 131 17.85 35.15 -38.57
CA LYS A 131 17.96 34.75 -39.99
C LYS A 131 16.85 35.33 -40.85
N ILE A 132 15.62 35.34 -40.33
CA ILE A 132 14.47 35.94 -40.98
C ILE A 132 14.71 37.44 -41.20
N ASP A 133 15.08 38.17 -40.14
CA ASP A 133 15.34 39.62 -40.21
C ASP A 133 16.44 39.93 -41.22
N THR A 134 17.51 39.14 -41.22
CA THR A 134 18.61 39.27 -42.19
C THR A 134 18.10 39.09 -43.62
N LYS A 135 17.26 38.08 -43.88
CA LYS A 135 16.72 37.81 -45.22
C LYS A 135 15.72 38.86 -45.67
N PHE A 136 14.91 39.41 -44.77
CA PHE A 136 14.05 40.55 -45.08
C PHE A 136 14.87 41.79 -45.44
N ASN A 137 15.89 42.14 -44.65
CA ASN A 137 16.77 43.27 -44.95
C ASN A 137 17.51 43.12 -46.29
N GLU A 138 17.99 41.92 -46.62
CA GLU A 138 18.58 41.62 -47.94
C GLU A 138 17.57 41.84 -49.08
N LEU A 139 16.32 41.43 -48.88
CA LEU A 139 15.26 41.58 -49.87
C LEU A 139 14.87 43.06 -50.05
N ASP A 140 14.69 43.80 -48.97
CA ASP A 140 14.40 45.24 -48.98
C ASP A 140 15.49 46.00 -49.74
N THR A 141 16.76 45.71 -49.46
CA THR A 141 17.90 46.31 -50.16
C THR A 141 17.85 46.04 -51.66
N LYS A 142 17.55 44.79 -52.08
CA LYS A 142 17.40 44.45 -53.51
C LYS A 142 16.23 45.18 -54.16
N ILE A 143 15.11 45.33 -53.45
CA ILE A 143 13.94 46.08 -53.93
C ILE A 143 14.29 47.56 -54.13
N GLU A 144 14.99 48.17 -53.18
CA GLU A 144 15.43 49.57 -53.27
C GLU A 144 16.36 49.79 -54.46
N ILE A 145 17.36 48.92 -54.66
CA ILE A 145 18.27 48.98 -55.81
C ILE A 145 17.48 48.91 -57.12
N ASN A 146 16.61 47.90 -57.28
CA ASN A 146 15.80 47.74 -58.48
C ASN A 146 14.90 48.97 -58.74
N LYS A 147 14.33 49.56 -57.68
CA LYS A 147 13.53 50.79 -57.76
C LYS A 147 14.36 51.98 -58.25
N MET A 148 15.59 52.14 -57.75
CA MET A 148 16.52 53.19 -58.20
C MET A 148 16.91 53.02 -59.67
N GLU A 149 17.25 51.80 -60.08
CA GLU A 149 17.60 51.48 -61.47
C GLU A 149 16.44 51.78 -62.43
N LEU A 150 15.23 51.30 -62.09
CA LEU A 150 14.02 51.55 -62.89
C LEU A 150 13.72 53.05 -63.01
N ASN A 151 13.81 53.80 -61.90
CA ASN A 151 13.58 55.25 -61.91
C ASN A 151 14.62 55.98 -62.77
N SER A 152 15.88 55.56 -62.71
CA SER A 152 16.97 56.13 -63.52
C SER A 152 16.76 55.85 -65.01
N LYS A 153 16.35 54.63 -65.36
CA LYS A 153 15.99 54.25 -66.74
C LYS A 153 14.79 55.07 -67.24
N LEU A 154 13.74 55.24 -66.42
CA LEU A 154 12.57 56.04 -66.79
C LEU A 154 12.92 57.51 -67.00
N LYS A 155 13.75 58.10 -66.14
CA LYS A 155 14.25 59.47 -66.32
C LYS A 155 14.99 59.65 -67.64
N LEU A 156 15.84 58.69 -68.01
CA LEU A 156 16.54 58.70 -69.30
C LEU A 156 15.58 58.63 -70.49
N HIS A 157 14.59 57.72 -70.45
CA HIS A 157 13.58 57.62 -71.51
C HIS A 157 12.74 58.90 -71.62
N ASN A 158 12.31 59.47 -70.49
CA ASN A 158 11.57 60.73 -70.47
C ASN A 158 12.39 61.88 -71.08
N TRP A 159 13.70 61.93 -70.77
CA TRP A 159 14.61 62.91 -71.36
C TRP A 159 14.74 62.72 -72.88
N MET A 160 14.95 61.47 -73.35
CA MET A 160 15.03 61.15 -74.77
C MET A 160 13.73 61.51 -75.51
N PHE A 161 12.56 61.15 -74.97
CA PHE A 161 11.28 61.52 -75.56
C PHE A 161 11.11 63.03 -75.65
N GLY A 162 11.54 63.79 -74.63
CA GLY A 162 11.58 65.25 -74.68
C GLY A 162 12.35 65.75 -75.91
N THR A 163 13.57 65.24 -76.13
CA THR A 163 14.38 65.64 -77.30
C THR A 163 13.73 65.29 -78.63
N ILE A 164 13.16 64.08 -78.75
CA ILE A 164 12.47 63.62 -79.96
C ILE A 164 11.26 64.50 -80.27
N ILE A 165 10.45 64.82 -79.25
CA ILE A 165 9.29 65.72 -79.39
C ILE A 165 9.74 67.09 -79.87
N THR A 166 10.75 67.69 -79.24
CA THR A 166 11.27 69.02 -79.63
C THR A 166 11.76 69.05 -81.08
N ILE A 167 12.52 68.04 -81.51
CA ILE A 167 13.00 67.92 -82.90
C ILE A 167 11.82 67.79 -83.87
N THR A 168 10.86 66.92 -83.56
CA THR A 168 9.69 66.66 -84.43
C THR A 168 8.82 67.90 -84.60
N VAL A 169 8.54 68.62 -83.51
CA VAL A 169 7.80 69.90 -83.55
C VAL A 169 8.56 70.96 -84.33
N GLY A 170 9.88 71.07 -84.15
CA GLY A 170 10.72 72.02 -84.90
C GLY A 170 10.71 71.79 -86.41
N ILE A 171 10.78 70.53 -86.85
CA ILE A 171 10.66 70.16 -88.27
C ILE A 171 9.28 70.53 -88.81
N LEU A 172 8.20 70.20 -88.08
CA LEU A 172 6.82 70.51 -88.50
C LEU A 172 6.58 72.02 -88.66
N LEU A 173 7.04 72.84 -87.71
CA LEU A 173 6.95 74.30 -87.80
C LEU A 173 7.69 74.83 -89.03
N THR A 174 8.90 74.34 -89.29
CA THR A 174 9.69 74.74 -90.48
C THR A 174 8.97 74.40 -91.79
N LEU A 175 8.22 73.29 -91.83
CA LEU A 175 7.44 72.89 -93.01
C LEU A 175 6.16 73.71 -93.19
N ILE A 176 5.53 74.20 -92.12
CA ILE A 176 4.29 75.01 -92.19
C ILE A 176 4.56 76.46 -92.61
N PHE A 177 5.69 77.04 -92.17
CA PHE A 177 6.03 78.46 -92.40
C PHE A 177 6.96 78.71 -93.60
N LYS A 178 7.14 77.72 -94.48
CA LYS A 178 7.89 77.81 -95.73
C LYS A 178 6.93 77.79 -96.92
#